data_AF-A0A3D5CSV1-F1
#
_entry.id   AF-A0A3D5CSV1-F1
#
_cell.length_a   1.000
_cell.length_b   1.000
_cell.length_c   1.000
_cell.angle_alpha   90.00
_cell.angle_beta   90.00
_cell.angle_gamma   90.00
#
_symmetry.space_group_name_H-M   'P 1'
#
loop_
_entity.id
_entity.type
_entity.pdbx_description
1 polymer ?
#
loop_
_entity_poly.entity_id
_entity_poly.type
_entity_poly.pdbx_seq_one_letter_code
_entity_poly.pdbx_strand_id
1 'polypeptide(L)'
;MTALTKVFASDQALIHSFFLVVLLDLITGWLKAKVNHVWYSTLSWRGLWKKLSHFVLLILTGVVDFVLIQNGVHFEFTLVKVFTTCLIFTEIGSILTNIAESEVTTYFEGILKSIQDKMKPKQ
;
A
#
# COMPACT_ATOMS: atom_id res chain seq x y z
N MET A 1 0.47 -27.51 -5.50
CA MET A 1 0.69 -26.08 -5.80
C MET A 1 -0.48 -25.58 -6.64
N THR A 2 -1.17 -24.53 -6.20
CA THR A 2 -2.34 -23.95 -6.90
C THR A 2 -1.92 -23.12 -8.12
N ALA A 3 -2.81 -22.92 -9.08
CA ALA A 3 -2.54 -22.14 -10.30
C ALA A 3 -2.00 -20.73 -9.98
N LEU A 4 -2.50 -20.10 -8.91
CA LEU A 4 -2.07 -18.80 -8.43
C LEU A 4 -0.58 -18.76 -8.07
N THR A 5 -0.06 -19.79 -7.39
CA THR A 5 1.37 -19.88 -7.07
C THR A 5 2.27 -20.00 -8.29
N LYS A 6 1.77 -20.54 -9.42
CA LYS A 6 2.54 -20.63 -10.67
C LYS A 6 2.59 -19.29 -11.40
N VAL A 7 1.50 -18.51 -11.36
CA VAL A 7 1.42 -17.18 -11.99
C VAL A 7 2.39 -16.18 -11.36
N PHE A 8 2.67 -16.31 -10.06
CA PHE A 8 3.49 -15.35 -9.30
C PHE A 8 4.87 -15.87 -8.87
N ALA A 9 5.29 -17.05 -9.33
CA ALA A 9 6.53 -17.69 -8.87
C ALA A 9 7.81 -16.89 -9.20
N SER A 10 7.86 -16.18 -10.34
CA SER A 10 9.03 -15.40 -10.75
C SER A 10 9.14 -14.03 -10.08
N ASP A 11 8.05 -13.48 -9.57
CA ASP A 11 7.95 -12.06 -9.19
C ASP A 11 7.63 -11.85 -7.71
N GLN A 12 7.92 -12.86 -6.88
CA GLN A 12 7.58 -12.87 -5.47
C GLN A 12 8.11 -11.64 -4.72
N ALA A 13 9.35 -11.20 -4.98
CA ALA A 13 9.93 -10.04 -4.30
C ALA A 13 9.15 -8.74 -4.56
N LEU A 14 8.75 -8.49 -5.81
CA LEU A 14 7.96 -7.31 -6.18
C LEU A 14 6.57 -7.33 -5.57
N ILE A 15 5.92 -8.50 -5.58
CA ILE A 15 4.58 -8.65 -5.01
C ILE A 15 4.62 -8.47 -3.50
N HIS A 16 5.58 -9.08 -2.79
CA HIS A 16 5.76 -8.84 -1.35
C HIS A 16 6.01 -7.36 -1.04
N SER A 17 6.81 -6.68 -1.86
CA SER A 17 7.08 -5.25 -1.71
C SER A 17 5.80 -4.43 -1.89
N PHE A 18 4.99 -4.75 -2.90
CA PHE A 18 3.68 -4.14 -3.09
C PHE A 18 2.76 -4.33 -1.89
N PHE A 19 2.63 -5.56 -1.37
CA PHE A 19 1.84 -5.83 -0.17
C PHE A 19 2.32 -5.02 1.04
N LEU A 20 3.63 -4.92 1.24
CA LEU A 20 4.21 -4.14 2.33
C LEU A 20 3.87 -2.64 2.18
N VAL A 21 3.98 -2.08 0.98
CA VAL A 21 3.65 -0.67 0.74
C VAL A 21 2.15 -0.41 0.92
N VAL A 22 1.27 -1.29 0.43
CA VAL A 22 -0.18 -1.17 0.66
C VAL A 22 -0.52 -1.21 2.15
N LEU A 23 0.14 -2.10 2.91
CA LEU A 23 -0.03 -2.20 4.36
C LEU A 23 0.40 -0.92 5.06
N LEU A 24 1.57 -0.38 4.70
CA LEU A 24 2.03 0.91 5.20
C LEU A 24 1.04 2.03 4.88
N ASP A 25 0.47 2.04 3.67
CA ASP A 25 -0.49 3.06 3.28
C ASP A 25 -1.86 2.92 3.98
N LEU A 26 -2.27 1.70 4.32
CA LEU A 26 -3.43 1.49 5.18
C LEU A 26 -3.18 2.02 6.60
N ILE A 27 -1.97 1.80 7.13
CA ILE A 27 -1.57 2.32 8.45
C ILE A 27 -1.53 3.85 8.43
N THR A 28 -0.94 4.48 7.41
CA THR A 28 -0.86 5.95 7.32
C THR A 28 -2.24 6.58 7.12
N GLY A 29 -3.09 5.96 6.29
CA GLY A 29 -4.50 6.37 6.15
C GLY A 29 -5.29 6.25 7.45
N TRP A 30 -5.05 5.20 8.25
CA TRP A 30 -5.64 5.03 9.58
C TRP A 30 -5.15 6.08 10.58
N LEU A 31 -3.85 6.38 10.59
CA LEU A 31 -3.27 7.45 11.42
C LEU A 31 -3.89 8.81 11.09
N LYS A 32 -4.00 9.14 9.81
CA LYS A 32 -4.67 10.37 9.35
C LYS A 32 -6.12 10.44 9.82
N ALA A 33 -6.89 9.37 9.66
CA ALA A 33 -8.29 9.33 10.10
C ALA A 33 -8.42 9.51 11.62
N LYS A 34 -7.48 8.94 12.38
CA LYS A 34 -7.41 9.08 13.83
C LYS A 34 -7.09 10.52 14.25
N VAL A 35 -6.06 11.14 13.67
CA VAL A 35 -5.62 12.51 13.99
C VAL A 35 -6.71 13.51 13.63
N ASN A 36 -7.35 13.35 12.47
CA ASN A 36 -8.38 14.27 12.02
C ASN A 36 -9.77 13.98 12.65
N HIS A 37 -9.89 12.95 13.48
CA HIS A 37 -11.15 12.47 14.08
C HIS A 37 -12.27 12.12 13.06
N VAL A 38 -11.93 11.90 11.78
CA VAL A 38 -12.88 11.58 10.71
C VAL A 38 -12.65 10.15 10.21
N TRP A 39 -13.29 9.20 10.88
CA TRP A 39 -13.20 7.77 10.57
C TRP A 39 -14.03 7.33 9.36
N TYR A 40 -15.22 7.93 9.20
CA TYR A 40 -16.21 7.57 8.20
C TYR A 40 -16.43 8.70 7.19
N SER A 41 -15.38 9.06 6.45
CA SER A 41 -15.54 9.94 5.29
C SER A 41 -15.70 9.13 4.01
N THR A 42 -16.45 9.70 3.06
CA THR A 42 -16.53 9.19 1.68
C THR A 42 -15.13 9.12 1.03
N LEU A 43 -14.21 10.00 1.45
CA LEU A 43 -12.82 10.01 1.02
C LEU A 43 -12.06 8.76 1.52
N SER A 44 -12.22 8.39 2.80
CA SER A 44 -11.59 7.19 3.38
C SER A 44 -12.07 5.91 2.70
N TRP A 45 -13.38 5.80 2.44
CA TRP A 45 -13.95 4.67 1.71
C TRP A 45 -13.48 4.60 0.26
N ARG A 46 -13.39 5.74 -0.43
CA ARG A 46 -12.84 5.81 -1.78
C ARG A 46 -11.38 5.33 -1.81
N GLY A 47 -10.58 5.70 -0.82
CA GLY A 47 -9.21 5.23 -0.67
C GLY A 47 -9.12 3.71 -0.52
N LEU A 48 -9.99 3.11 0.28
CA LEU A 48 -10.04 1.65 0.45
C LEU A 48 -10.44 0.93 -0.84
N TRP A 49 -11.47 1.41 -1.55
CA TRP A 49 -11.89 0.85 -2.84
C TRP A 49 -10.81 0.97 -3.92
N LYS A 50 -10.04 2.06 -3.92
CA LYS A 50 -8.90 2.23 -4.82
C LYS A 50 -7.85 1.14 -4.60
N LYS A 51 -7.49 0.87 -3.35
CA LYS A 51 -6.55 -0.21 -2.99
C LYS A 51 -7.05 -1.58 -3.40
N LEU A 52 -8.33 -1.87 -3.15
CA LEU A 52 -8.93 -3.13 -3.60
C LEU A 52 -8.85 -3.28 -5.13
N SER A 53 -9.08 -2.19 -5.86
CA SER A 53 -8.96 -2.17 -7.32
C SER A 53 -7.52 -2.46 -7.79
N HIS A 54 -6.49 -2.02 -7.03
CA HIS A 54 -5.10 -2.36 -7.34
C HIS A 54 -4.82 -3.86 -7.21
N PHE A 55 -5.38 -4.54 -6.20
CA PHE A 55 -5.28 -6.01 -6.10
C PHE A 55 -5.97 -6.72 -7.27
N VAL A 56 -7.14 -6.24 -7.68
CA VAL A 56 -7.83 -6.78 -8.86
C VAL A 56 -6.97 -6.59 -10.11
N LEU A 57 -6.38 -5.41 -10.31
CA LEU A 57 -5.50 -5.13 -11.43
C LEU A 57 -4.27 -6.06 -11.45
N LEU A 58 -3.66 -6.31 -10.29
CA LEU A 58 -2.52 -7.23 -10.16
C LEU A 58 -2.89 -8.67 -10.56
N ILE A 59 -4.10 -9.14 -10.21
CA ILE A 59 -4.58 -10.45 -10.61
C ILE A 59 -4.81 -10.49 -12.13
N LEU A 60 -5.45 -9.45 -12.68
CA LEU A 60 -5.72 -9.36 -14.11
C LEU A 60 -4.44 -9.37 -14.94
N THR A 61 -3.40 -8.64 -14.54
CA THR A 61 -2.12 -8.65 -15.25
C THR A 61 -1.46 -10.03 -15.23
N GLY A 62 -1.54 -10.75 -14.11
CA GLY A 62 -1.09 -12.14 -14.01
C GLY A 62 -1.85 -13.11 -14.92
N VAL A 63 -3.16 -12.91 -15.07
CA VAL A 63 -3.97 -13.69 -16.03
C VAL A 63 -3.55 -13.39 -17.47
N VAL A 64 -3.30 -12.13 -17.82
CA VAL A 64 -2.85 -11.76 -19.16
C VAL A 64 -1.49 -12.37 -19.47
N ASP A 65 -0.52 -12.28 -18.54
CA ASP A 65 0.79 -12.91 -18.71
C ASP A 65 0.68 -14.43 -18.89
N PHE A 66 -0.20 -15.09 -18.13
CA PHE A 66 -0.46 -16.52 -18.30
C PHE A 66 -0.98 -16.85 -19.70
N VAL A 67 -1.96 -16.09 -20.20
CA VAL A 67 -2.53 -16.29 -21.54
C VAL A 67 -1.48 -16.04 -22.63
N LEU A 68 -0.66 -15.00 -22.49
CA LEU A 68 0.41 -14.69 -23.46
C LEU A 68 1.43 -15.83 -23.57
N ILE A 69 1.87 -16.37 -22.44
CA ILE A 69 2.81 -17.50 -22.39
C ILE A 69 2.20 -18.75 -23.03
N GLN A 70 0.91 -19.03 -22.79
CA GLN A 70 0.22 -20.18 -23.42
C GLN A 70 0.14 -20.06 -24.95
N ASN A 71 0.12 -18.83 -25.49
CA ASN A 71 0.11 -18.57 -26.92
C ASN A 71 1.52 -18.40 -27.52
N GLY A 72 2.58 -18.70 -26.76
CA GLY A 72 3.97 -18.61 -27.22
C GLY A 72 4.49 -17.17 -27.37
N VAL A 73 3.80 -16.18 -26.81
CA VAL A 73 4.24 -14.79 -26.79
C VAL A 73 5.10 -14.56 -25.55
N HIS A 74 6.37 -14.27 -25.77
CA HIS A 74 7.34 -14.00 -24.70
C HIS A 74 7.81 -12.55 -24.77
N PHE A 75 7.47 -11.78 -23.74
CA PHE A 75 8.01 -10.43 -23.55
C PHE A 75 9.26 -10.47 -22.67
N GLU A 76 10.18 -9.53 -22.90
CA GLU A 76 11.36 -9.33 -22.02
C GLU A 76 10.95 -8.99 -20.58
N PHE A 77 9.83 -8.28 -20.43
CA PHE A 77 9.22 -7.94 -19.14
C PHE A 77 7.77 -8.43 -19.10
N THR A 78 7.40 -9.08 -18.00
CA THR A 78 6.02 -9.49 -17.73
C THR A 78 5.16 -8.27 -17.39
N LEU A 79 3.89 -8.29 -17.76
CA LEU A 79 2.95 -7.23 -17.41
C LEU A 79 2.81 -7.12 -15.89
N VAL A 80 2.85 -8.23 -15.16
CA VAL A 80 2.90 -8.25 -13.70
C VAL A 80 4.03 -7.38 -13.18
N LYS A 81 5.26 -7.49 -13.70
CA LYS A 81 6.39 -6.65 -13.25
C LYS A 81 6.12 -5.17 -13.46
N VAL A 82 5.70 -4.80 -14.67
CA VAL A 82 5.47 -3.40 -15.05
C VAL A 82 4.37 -2.79 -14.19
N PHE A 83 3.21 -3.42 -14.13
CA PHE A 83 2.06 -2.89 -13.41
C PHE A 83 2.28 -2.93 -11.89
N THR A 84 2.90 -3.97 -11.33
CA THR A 84 3.22 -4.00 -9.89
C THR A 84 4.14 -2.84 -9.50
N THR A 85 5.13 -2.53 -10.35
CA THR A 85 6.02 -1.39 -10.13
C THR A 85 5.25 -0.07 -10.12
N CYS A 86 4.35 0.14 -11.10
CA CYS A 86 3.49 1.33 -11.13
C CYS A 86 2.55 1.43 -9.92
N LEU A 87 2.01 0.30 -9.47
CA LEU A 87 1.15 0.22 -8.29
C LEU A 87 1.93 0.58 -7.01
N ILE A 88 3.17 0.12 -6.87
CA ILE A 88 4.05 0.51 -5.76
C ILE A 88 4.23 2.02 -5.72
N PHE A 89 4.58 2.66 -6.84
CA PHE A 89 4.71 4.12 -6.89
C PHE A 89 3.40 4.84 -6.53
N THR A 90 2.27 4.28 -6.96
CA THR A 90 0.94 4.83 -6.65
C THR A 90 0.63 4.76 -5.14
N GLU A 91 0.95 3.66 -4.47
CA GLU A 91 0.76 3.51 -3.02
C GLU A 91 1.75 4.38 -2.24
N ILE A 92 3.00 4.52 -2.69
CA ILE A 92 3.96 5.48 -2.09
C ILE A 92 3.42 6.91 -2.17
N GLY A 93 2.88 7.32 -3.33
CA GLY A 93 2.26 8.63 -3.47
C GLY A 93 1.09 8.83 -2.49
N SER A 94 0.25 7.81 -2.33
CA SER A 94 -0.86 7.80 -1.36
C SER A 94 -0.36 7.95 0.09
N ILE A 95 0.74 7.29 0.45
CA ILE A 95 1.39 7.45 1.77
C ILE A 95 1.81 8.89 1.99
N LEU A 96 2.50 9.48 1.02
CA LEU A 96 2.98 10.87 1.10
C LEU A 96 1.82 11.85 1.26
N THR A 97 0.73 11.66 0.50
CA THR A 97 -0.50 12.45 0.66
C THR A 97 -1.13 12.26 2.03
N ASN A 98 -1.21 11.02 2.53
CA ASN A 98 -1.79 10.74 3.84
C ASN A 98 -0.98 11.40 4.97
N ILE A 99 0.35 11.40 4.87
CA ILE A 99 1.24 12.07 5.82
C ILE A 99 1.10 13.59 5.69
N ALA A 100 1.14 14.15 4.48
CA ALA A 100 1.09 15.59 4.25
C ALA A 100 -0.24 16.23 4.67
N GLU A 101 -1.35 15.53 4.49
CA GLU A 101 -2.69 15.98 4.93
C GLU A 101 -3.00 15.68 6.39
N SER A 102 -2.05 15.06 7.10
CA SER A 102 -2.19 14.77 8.51
C SER A 102 -1.22 15.66 9.30
N GLU A 103 -1.68 16.19 10.43
CA GLU A 103 -0.80 16.80 11.43
C GLU A 103 0.06 15.74 12.17
N VAL A 104 0.47 14.67 11.47
CA VAL A 104 1.17 13.52 12.07
C VAL A 104 2.48 13.94 12.72
N THR A 105 3.22 14.90 12.15
CA THR A 105 4.42 15.48 12.77
C THR A 105 4.09 16.13 14.12
N THR A 106 3.07 17.00 14.17
CA THR A 106 2.61 17.66 15.39
C THR A 106 2.05 16.67 16.40
N TYR A 107 1.36 15.61 15.94
CA TYR A 107 0.85 14.53 16.77
C TYR A 107 1.97 13.70 17.40
N PHE A 108 3.01 13.33 16.63
CA PHE A 108 4.18 12.63 17.17
C PHE A 108 4.97 13.49 18.14
N GLU A 109 5.12 14.79 17.87
CA GLU A 109 5.72 15.74 18.81
C GLU A 109 4.93 15.82 20.13
N GLY A 110 3.59 15.82 20.05
CA GLY A 110 2.72 15.78 21.23
C GLY A 110 2.87 14.50 22.06
N ILE A 111 2.99 13.33 21.40
CA ILE A 111 3.27 12.05 22.07
C ILE A 111 4.65 12.09 22.75
N LEU A 112 5.68 12.54 22.04
CA LEU A 112 7.04 12.63 22.57
C LEU A 112 7.10 13.55 23.80
N LYS A 113 6.44 14.71 23.75
CA LYS A 113 6.28 15.59 24.91
C LYS A 113 5.57 14.90 26.07
N SER A 114 4.46 14.21 25.81
CA SER A 114 3.70 13.49 26.84
C SER A 114 4.51 12.38 27.52
N ILE A 115 5.38 11.69 26.76
CA ILE A 115 6.31 10.70 27.30
C ILE A 115 7.40 11.39 28.12
N GLN A 116 7.97 12.48 27.62
CA GLN A 116 9.01 13.25 28.31
C GLN A 116 8.52 13.82 29.65
N ASP A 117 7.29 14.33 29.69
CA ASP A 117 6.68 14.86 30.92
C ASP A 117 6.36 13.75 31.92
N LYS A 118 6.00 12.54 31.46
CA LYS A 118 5.83 11.36 32.34
C LYS A 118 7.16 10.81 32.86
N MET A 119 8.26 10.99 32.13
CA MET A 119 9.60 10.57 32.54
C MET A 119 10.31 11.61 33.42
N LYS A 120 9.82 12.85 33.51
CA LYS A 120 10.34 13.80 34.49
C LYS A 120 10.02 13.28 35.90
N PRO A 121 11.03 13.15 36.78
CA PRO A 121 10.80 12.71 38.14
C PRO A 121 9.85 13.71 38.82
N LYS A 122 8.80 13.20 39.47
CA LYS A 122 7.97 14.01 40.35
C LYS A 122 8.87 14.58 41.44
N GLN A 123 9.03 15.90 41.45
CA GLN A 123 9.52 16.61 42.64
C GLN A 123 8.47 16.52 43.75
#